data_AF-A0A819LBL3-F1
#
_entry.id   AF-A0A819LBL3-F1
#
_cell.length_a   1.000
_cell.length_b   1.000
_cell.length_c   1.000
_cell.angle_alpha   90.00
_cell.angle_beta   90.00
_cell.angle_gamma   90.00
#
_symmetry.space_group_name_H-M   'P 1'
#
loop_
_entity.id
_entity.type
_entity.pdbx_description
1 polymer ?
#
loop_
_entity_poly.entity_id
_entity_poly.type
_entity_poly.pdbx_seq_one_letter_code
_entity_poly.pdbx_strand_id
1 'polypeptide(L)'
;MALPLLPLSLVLQAFDDLYELFLQAPPQKIDLLKPLFQYFENQWIKKVDLKQWNVYGLEIRTNNNAEGFHHFLALRYFIQSYTFLGFHNRLNSRLSKAHPNIWSFIKCIQGEENRFNHLMIQMKAGLSTRPKTARTQTTQQRLDTLYSRYNNSEIDLMELFDGLS
;
A
#
# COMPACT_ATOMS: atom_id res chain seq x y z
N MET A 1 5.61 -10.49 3.31
CA MET A 1 4.53 -9.92 2.47
C MET A 1 5.09 -9.52 1.09
N ALA A 2 5.82 -10.43 0.42
CA ALA A 2 6.63 -10.05 -0.74
C ALA A 2 6.02 -10.45 -2.10
N LEU A 3 5.05 -11.38 -2.15
CA LEU A 3 4.34 -11.76 -3.37
C LEU A 3 3.74 -10.57 -4.17
N PRO A 4 3.10 -9.56 -3.54
CA PRO A 4 2.56 -8.41 -4.27
C PRO A 4 3.61 -7.56 -4.96
N LEU A 5 4.87 -7.69 -4.55
CA LEU A 5 5.98 -6.91 -5.07
C LEU A 5 6.64 -7.60 -6.26
N LEU A 6 6.31 -8.84 -6.61
CA LEU A 6 6.92 -9.49 -7.77
C LEU A 6 6.26 -9.10 -9.10
N PRO A 7 6.97 -9.18 -10.23
CA PRO A 7 6.34 -9.23 -11.55
C PRO A 7 5.20 -10.25 -11.59
N LEU A 8 4.07 -9.90 -12.19
CA LEU A 8 2.89 -10.77 -12.22
C LEU A 8 3.18 -12.18 -12.73
N SER A 9 4.08 -12.29 -13.71
CA SER A 9 4.50 -13.57 -14.30
C SER A 9 5.21 -14.50 -13.31
N LEU A 10 5.81 -13.95 -12.25
CA LEU A 10 6.57 -14.71 -11.26
C LEU A 10 5.76 -15.04 -10.00
N VAL A 11 4.59 -14.40 -9.80
CA VAL A 11 3.80 -14.55 -8.57
C VAL A 11 3.34 -15.98 -8.35
N LEU A 12 2.87 -16.67 -9.40
CA LEU A 12 2.40 -18.05 -9.28
C LEU A 12 3.56 -19.01 -9.01
N GLN A 13 4.64 -18.91 -9.80
CA GLN A 13 5.84 -19.72 -9.60
C GLN A 13 6.40 -19.56 -8.19
N ALA A 14 6.52 -18.32 -7.71
CA ALA A 14 7.00 -18.05 -6.36
C ALA A 14 6.07 -18.60 -5.27
N PHE A 15 4.76 -18.61 -5.50
CA PHE A 15 3.81 -19.20 -4.55
C PHE A 15 3.98 -20.72 -4.47
N ASP A 16 4.18 -21.38 -5.62
CA ASP A 16 4.44 -22.82 -5.69
C ASP A 16 5.78 -23.17 -5.02
N ASP A 17 6.85 -22.41 -5.29
CA ASP A 17 8.16 -22.60 -4.66
C ASP A 17 8.10 -22.42 -3.13
N LEU A 18 7.33 -21.44 -2.65
CA LEU A 18 7.06 -21.24 -1.22
C LEU A 18 6.28 -22.41 -0.62
N TYR A 19 5.35 -23.00 -1.37
CA TYR A 19 4.57 -24.15 -0.94
C TYR A 19 5.45 -25.41 -0.81
N GLU A 20 6.35 -25.65 -1.76
CA GLU A 20 7.31 -26.75 -1.70
C GLU A 20 8.25 -26.62 -0.48
N LEU A 21 8.76 -25.43 -0.22
CA LEU A 21 9.55 -25.18 1.01
C LEU A 21 8.73 -25.36 2.28
N PHE A 22 7.46 -24.96 2.26
CA PHE A 22 6.55 -25.18 3.36
C PHE A 22 6.37 -26.68 3.66
N LEU A 23 6.28 -27.54 2.63
CA LEU A 23 6.19 -28.99 2.79
C LEU A 23 7.48 -29.62 3.37
N GLN A 24 8.63 -28.96 3.20
CA GLN A 24 9.91 -29.38 3.78
C GLN A 24 10.09 -28.95 5.26
N ALA A 25 9.17 -28.14 5.81
CA ALA A 25 9.26 -27.65 7.18
C ALA A 25 8.93 -28.75 8.22
N PRO A 26 9.34 -28.58 9.50
CA PRO A 26 8.95 -29.49 10.55
C PRO A 26 7.42 -29.63 10.68
N PRO A 27 6.87 -30.82 10.98
CA PRO A 27 5.42 -31.08 11.00
C PRO A 27 4.61 -30.10 11.85
N GLN A 28 5.17 -29.67 12.97
CA GLN A 28 4.57 -28.70 13.90
C GLN A 28 4.35 -27.32 13.26
N LYS A 29 5.25 -26.88 12.37
CA LYS A 29 5.11 -25.63 11.62
C LYS A 29 4.14 -25.79 10.46
N ILE A 30 4.12 -26.98 9.85
CA ILE A 30 3.17 -27.31 8.78
C ILE A 30 1.75 -27.18 9.30
N ASP A 31 1.43 -27.83 10.43
CA ASP A 31 0.08 -27.80 11.00
C ASP A 31 -0.37 -26.38 11.39
N LEU A 32 0.55 -25.55 11.89
CA LEU A 32 0.27 -24.17 12.26
C LEU A 32 -0.02 -23.27 11.05
N LEU A 33 0.77 -23.40 9.97
CA LEU A 33 0.72 -22.48 8.83
C LEU A 33 -0.17 -22.97 7.69
N LYS A 34 -0.56 -24.25 7.67
CA LYS A 34 -1.46 -24.83 6.66
C LYS A 34 -2.77 -24.06 6.48
N PRO A 35 -3.50 -23.65 7.56
CA PRO A 35 -4.72 -22.87 7.40
C PRO A 35 -4.48 -21.50 6.76
N LEU A 36 -3.32 -20.88 7.04
CA LEU A 36 -2.94 -19.59 6.47
C LEU A 36 -2.64 -19.73 4.98
N PHE A 37 -1.87 -20.75 4.58
CA PHE A 37 -1.61 -21.04 3.16
C PHE A 37 -2.89 -21.33 2.40
N GLN A 38 -3.79 -22.17 2.95
CA GLN A 38 -5.09 -22.47 2.33
C GLN A 38 -5.98 -21.23 2.21
N TYR A 39 -6.02 -20.39 3.24
CA TYR A 39 -6.74 -19.12 3.17
C TYR A 39 -6.18 -18.22 2.08
N PHE A 40 -4.85 -18.06 2.03
CA PHE A 40 -4.19 -17.19 1.08
C PHE A 40 -4.39 -17.67 -0.36
N GLU A 41 -4.19 -18.96 -0.62
CA GLU A 41 -4.42 -19.58 -1.91
C GLU A 41 -5.88 -19.35 -2.38
N ASN A 42 -6.85 -19.64 -1.50
CA ASN A 42 -8.26 -19.55 -1.87
C ASN A 42 -8.74 -18.11 -2.07
N GLN A 43 -8.28 -17.16 -1.25
CA GLN A 43 -8.72 -15.77 -1.39
C GLN A 43 -7.93 -15.01 -2.44
N TRP A 44 -6.59 -15.10 -2.44
CA TRP A 44 -5.74 -14.18 -3.19
C TRP A 44 -5.16 -14.78 -4.48
N ILE A 45 -5.02 -16.11 -4.56
CA ILE A 45 -4.54 -16.78 -5.79
C ILE A 45 -5.71 -17.21 -6.68
N LYS A 46 -6.76 -17.81 -6.10
CA LYS A 46 -7.88 -18.40 -6.87
C LYS A 46 -9.05 -17.45 -7.10
N LYS A 47 -9.42 -16.65 -6.10
CA LYS A 47 -10.68 -15.88 -6.12
C LYS A 47 -10.52 -14.43 -6.59
N VAL A 48 -9.40 -13.79 -6.26
CA VAL A 48 -9.12 -12.39 -6.62
C VAL A 48 -8.09 -12.36 -7.74
N ASP A 49 -8.33 -11.55 -8.79
CA ASP A 49 -7.35 -11.36 -9.87
C ASP A 49 -6.06 -10.76 -9.33
N LEU A 50 -4.91 -11.34 -9.69
CA LEU A 50 -3.57 -10.92 -9.27
C LEU A 50 -3.34 -9.42 -9.51
N LYS A 51 -3.88 -8.86 -10.60
CA LYS A 51 -3.76 -7.44 -10.93
C LYS A 51 -4.40 -6.51 -9.88
N GLN A 52 -5.34 -7.00 -9.09
CA GLN A 52 -6.07 -6.18 -8.10
C GLN A 52 -5.29 -5.96 -6.80
N TRP A 53 -4.28 -6.77 -6.52
CA TRP A 53 -3.50 -6.69 -5.28
C TRP A 53 -1.98 -6.66 -5.51
N ASN A 54 -1.52 -6.99 -6.72
CA ASN A 54 -0.13 -6.81 -7.11
C ASN A 54 0.20 -5.31 -7.24
N VAL A 55 1.35 -4.92 -6.69
CA VAL A 55 1.83 -3.53 -6.63
C VAL A 55 3.24 -3.40 -7.22
N TYR A 56 3.68 -4.37 -8.01
CA TYR A 56 4.95 -4.33 -8.69
C TYR A 56 5.01 -3.17 -9.69
N GLY A 57 6.06 -2.37 -9.59
CA GLY A 57 6.27 -1.20 -10.45
C GLY A 57 5.31 -0.02 -10.19
N LEU A 58 4.42 -0.10 -9.19
CA LEU A 58 3.52 1.00 -8.84
C LEU A 58 4.18 1.95 -7.83
N GLU A 59 4.00 3.26 -8.04
CA GLU A 59 4.47 4.29 -7.09
C GLU A 59 3.74 4.25 -5.73
N ILE A 60 2.52 3.68 -5.70
CA ILE A 60 1.68 3.56 -4.50
C ILE A 60 1.35 2.09 -4.29
N ARG A 61 1.59 1.58 -3.08
CA ARG A 61 1.74 0.14 -2.81
C ARG A 61 0.66 -0.48 -1.95
N THR A 62 -0.54 0.09 -1.97
CA THR A 62 -1.63 -0.33 -1.12
C THR A 62 -2.92 -0.28 -1.94
N ASN A 63 -3.54 -1.44 -2.17
CA ASN A 63 -4.80 -1.55 -2.90
C ASN A 63 -6.04 -1.18 -2.06
N ASN A 64 -5.84 -0.47 -0.95
CA ASN A 64 -6.92 -0.20 -0.03
C ASN A 64 -7.92 0.73 -0.75
N ASN A 65 -9.17 0.32 -0.94
CA ASN A 65 -10.19 1.17 -1.57
C ASN A 65 -10.35 2.52 -0.85
N ALA A 66 -9.97 2.59 0.44
CA ALA A 66 -9.79 3.83 1.16
C ALA A 66 -8.71 4.71 0.50
N GLU A 67 -7.51 4.17 0.25
CA GLU A 67 -6.48 4.86 -0.52
C GLU A 67 -6.86 5.11 -1.98
N GLY A 68 -7.63 4.24 -2.64
CA GLY A 68 -8.16 4.51 -3.99
C GLY A 68 -9.12 5.70 -4.01
N PHE A 69 -10.00 5.82 -3.00
CA PHE A 69 -10.84 6.99 -2.78
C PHE A 69 -10.00 8.23 -2.45
N HIS A 70 -8.95 8.08 -1.64
CA HIS A 70 -8.03 9.16 -1.29
C HIS A 70 -7.08 9.53 -2.44
N HIS A 71 -6.76 8.61 -3.33
CA HIS A 71 -5.96 8.80 -4.54
C HIS A 71 -6.82 9.40 -5.64
N PHE A 72 -8.10 9.08 -5.72
CA PHE A 72 -9.05 9.85 -6.55
C PHE A 72 -9.14 11.30 -6.06
N LEU A 73 -9.22 11.51 -4.74
CA LEU A 73 -9.16 12.86 -4.15
C LEU A 73 -7.77 13.52 -4.32
N ALA A 74 -6.68 12.76 -4.28
CA ALA A 74 -5.32 13.28 -4.37
C ALA A 74 -4.77 13.38 -5.81
N LEU A 75 -5.28 12.63 -6.79
CA LEU A 75 -4.95 12.75 -8.22
C LEU A 75 -5.80 13.82 -8.87
N ARG A 76 -7.08 13.90 -8.50
CA ARG A 76 -7.93 14.99 -8.98
C ARG A 76 -7.38 16.35 -8.54
N TYR A 77 -6.56 16.39 -7.47
CA TYR A 77 -6.15 17.64 -6.82
C TYR A 77 -4.71 17.69 -6.26
N PHE A 78 -3.83 16.77 -6.66
CA PHE A 78 -2.37 16.75 -6.48
C PHE A 78 -1.79 17.04 -5.07
N ILE A 79 -2.34 16.50 -3.96
CA ILE A 79 -1.80 16.78 -2.59
C ILE A 79 -1.46 15.50 -1.84
N GLN A 80 -0.21 15.04 -1.97
CA GLN A 80 0.16 13.67 -1.62
C GLN A 80 0.70 13.44 -0.19
N SER A 81 0.76 14.45 0.69
CA SER A 81 1.50 14.27 1.98
C SER A 81 0.89 14.89 3.24
N TYR A 82 -0.21 15.63 3.17
CA TYR A 82 -0.72 16.39 4.33
C TYR A 82 -2.18 16.10 4.71
N THR A 83 -2.85 15.25 3.95
CA THR A 83 -4.31 15.15 3.97
C THR A 83 -4.79 14.00 4.84
N PHE A 84 -4.26 12.78 4.73
CA PHE A 84 -4.83 11.63 5.45
C PHE A 84 -4.65 11.70 6.97
N LEU A 85 -3.40 11.79 7.46
CA LEU A 85 -3.15 11.90 8.91
C LEU A 85 -3.74 13.19 9.49
N GLY A 86 -3.71 14.27 8.71
CA GLY A 86 -4.33 15.54 9.08
C GLY A 86 -5.85 15.45 9.20
N PHE A 87 -6.51 14.84 8.22
CA PHE A 87 -7.94 14.57 8.20
C PHE A 87 -8.33 13.67 9.37
N HIS A 88 -7.62 12.56 9.55
CA HIS A 88 -7.84 11.60 10.62
C HIS A 88 -7.70 12.27 12.01
N ASN A 89 -6.65 13.07 12.23
CA ASN A 89 -6.46 13.78 13.49
C ASN A 89 -7.55 14.84 13.76
N ARG A 90 -8.05 15.51 12.71
CA ARG A 90 -9.12 16.51 12.84
C ARG A 90 -10.48 15.87 13.05
N LEU A 91 -10.75 14.77 12.34
CA LEU A 91 -11.94 13.95 12.50
C LEU A 91 -11.97 13.36 13.91
N ASN A 92 -10.87 12.78 14.38
CA ASN A 92 -10.74 12.34 15.77
C ASN A 92 -10.94 13.49 16.75
N SER A 93 -10.27 14.64 16.58
CA SER A 93 -10.43 15.78 17.50
C SER A 93 -11.86 16.33 17.57
N ARG A 94 -12.64 16.25 16.48
CA ARG A 94 -14.02 16.75 16.43
C ARG A 94 -15.06 15.70 16.86
N LEU A 95 -14.81 14.42 16.58
CA LEU A 95 -15.72 13.33 16.94
C LEU A 95 -15.40 12.69 18.30
N SER A 96 -14.23 12.95 18.89
CA SER A 96 -13.88 12.48 20.24
C SER A 96 -14.47 13.33 21.37
N LYS A 97 -15.25 14.37 21.05
CA LYS A 97 -15.95 15.18 22.07
C LYS A 97 -17.09 14.35 22.67
N ALA A 98 -17.40 14.55 23.96
CA ALA A 98 -18.53 13.88 24.59
C ALA A 98 -19.83 14.22 23.82
N HIS A 99 -20.35 13.24 23.09
CA HIS A 99 -21.54 13.29 22.21
C HIS A 99 -21.40 14.15 20.94
N PRO A 100 -20.66 13.69 19.92
CA PRO A 100 -20.72 14.32 18.60
C PRO A 100 -22.10 14.03 17.99
N ASN A 101 -22.86 15.08 17.66
CA ASN A 101 -24.08 14.91 16.88
C ASN A 101 -23.78 14.93 15.36
N ILE A 102 -24.76 14.54 14.56
CA ILE A 102 -24.64 14.49 13.09
C ILE A 102 -24.23 15.85 12.49
N TRP A 103 -24.59 16.97 13.13
CA TRP A 103 -24.18 18.30 12.69
C TRP A 103 -22.70 18.57 12.91
N SER A 104 -22.11 18.07 14.00
CA SER A 104 -20.66 18.12 14.23
C SER A 104 -19.89 17.37 13.14
N PHE A 105 -20.43 16.24 12.67
CA PHE A 105 -19.89 15.49 11.54
C PHE A 105 -19.99 16.30 10.24
N ILE A 106 -21.17 16.84 9.90
CA ILE A 106 -21.37 17.67 8.70
C ILE A 106 -20.44 18.89 8.70
N LYS A 107 -20.27 19.57 9.85
CA LYS A 107 -19.35 20.71 9.99
C LYS A 107 -17.88 20.32 9.86
N CYS A 108 -17.51 19.08 10.20
CA CYS A 108 -16.18 18.54 9.93
C CYS A 108 -15.96 18.42 8.42
N ILE A 109 -16.91 17.81 7.71
CA ILE A 109 -16.83 17.62 6.25
C ILE A 109 -16.78 18.96 5.51
N GLN A 110 -17.65 19.92 5.86
CA GLN A 110 -17.65 21.27 5.27
C GLN A 110 -16.32 22.01 5.50
N GLY A 111 -15.68 21.81 6.66
CA GLY A 111 -14.38 22.42 6.96
C GLY A 111 -13.24 21.86 6.10
N GLU A 112 -13.27 20.56 5.82
CA GLU A 112 -12.29 19.92 4.94
C GLU A 112 -12.48 20.35 3.48
N GLU A 113 -13.73 20.46 3.01
CA GLU A 113 -14.06 21.00 1.69
C GLU A 113 -13.53 22.43 1.50
N ASN A 114 -13.70 23.29 2.51
CA ASN A 114 -13.18 24.67 2.45
C ASN A 114 -11.65 24.73 2.40
N ARG A 115 -10.95 23.93 3.22
CA ARG A 115 -9.48 23.85 3.18
C ARG A 115 -8.99 23.36 1.83
N PHE A 116 -9.69 22.36 1.30
CA PHE A 116 -9.43 21.79 0.01
C PHE A 116 -9.59 22.84 -1.11
N ASN A 117 -10.68 23.61 -1.12
CA ASN A 117 -10.91 24.70 -2.07
C ASN A 117 -9.82 25.78 -1.98
N HIS A 118 -9.43 26.15 -0.78
CA HIS A 118 -8.36 27.14 -0.57
C HIS A 118 -7.02 26.65 -1.12
N LEU A 119 -6.68 25.40 -0.86
CA LEU A 119 -5.46 24.81 -1.37
C LEU A 119 -5.50 24.67 -2.90
N MET A 120 -6.65 24.35 -3.49
CA MET A 120 -6.82 24.35 -4.94
C MET A 120 -6.56 25.72 -5.58
N ILE A 121 -7.01 26.79 -4.94
CA ILE A 121 -6.71 28.17 -5.39
C ILE A 121 -5.20 28.43 -5.33
N GLN A 122 -4.54 28.00 -4.25
CA GLN A 122 -3.09 28.13 -4.07
C GLN A 122 -2.29 27.35 -5.14
N MET A 123 -2.72 26.13 -5.47
CA MET A 123 -2.06 25.31 -6.50
C MET A 123 -2.26 25.88 -7.90
N LYS A 124 -3.46 26.38 -8.22
CA LYS A 124 -3.71 27.12 -9.47
C LYS A 124 -2.86 28.38 -9.59
N ALA A 125 -2.47 28.98 -8.46
CA ALA A 125 -1.54 30.10 -8.40
C ALA A 125 -0.06 29.69 -8.49
N GLY A 126 0.26 28.41 -8.75
CA GLY A 126 1.61 27.93 -9.05
C GLY A 126 2.40 27.43 -7.83
N LEU A 127 1.77 27.23 -6.67
CA LEU A 127 2.45 26.62 -5.52
C LEU A 127 2.74 25.13 -5.77
N SER A 128 4.01 24.75 -5.79
CA SER A 128 4.49 23.36 -5.82
C SER A 128 4.29 22.68 -4.46
N THR A 129 3.83 21.43 -4.47
CA THR A 129 3.77 20.61 -3.25
C THR A 129 5.16 20.27 -2.72
N ARG A 130 5.21 19.97 -1.41
CA ARG A 130 6.43 19.55 -0.71
C ARG A 130 7.04 18.30 -1.37
N PRO A 131 8.37 18.25 -1.56
CA PRO A 131 9.05 17.08 -2.10
C PRO A 131 8.85 15.81 -1.26
N LYS A 132 8.93 14.64 -1.91
CA LYS A 132 8.94 13.32 -1.25
C LYS A 132 9.95 13.35 -0.10
N THR A 133 9.58 12.80 1.06
CA THR A 133 10.50 12.77 2.20
C THR A 133 11.69 11.85 1.91
N ALA A 134 12.85 12.17 2.47
CA ALA A 134 14.08 11.39 2.26
C ALA A 134 13.87 9.89 2.52
N ARG A 135 13.08 9.54 3.54
CA ARG A 135 12.74 8.15 3.91
C ARG A 135 12.04 7.38 2.78
N THR A 136 11.10 8.00 2.06
CA THR A 136 10.40 7.34 0.95
C THR A 136 11.31 7.13 -0.25
N GLN A 137 12.23 8.07 -0.51
CA GLN A 137 13.21 7.94 -1.59
C GLN A 137 14.20 6.81 -1.34
N THR A 138 14.73 6.68 -0.12
CA THR A 138 15.66 5.61 0.25
C THR A 138 15.03 4.22 0.11
N THR A 139 13.76 4.06 0.48
CA THR A 139 13.05 2.78 0.29
C THR A 139 12.91 2.43 -1.19
N GLN A 140 12.61 3.40 -2.06
CA GLN A 140 12.51 3.14 -3.49
C GLN A 140 13.86 2.73 -4.09
N GLN A 141 14.94 3.45 -3.74
CA GLN A 141 16.30 3.15 -4.19
C GLN A 141 16.77 1.74 -3.80
N ARG A 142 16.47 1.29 -2.57
CA ARG A 142 16.78 -0.09 -2.12
C ARG A 142 16.13 -1.12 -3.05
N LEU A 143 14.90 -0.88 -3.46
CA LEU A 143 14.13 -1.84 -4.25
C LEU A 143 14.55 -1.85 -5.70
N ASP A 144 14.82 -0.68 -6.27
CA ASP A 144 15.39 -0.57 -7.61
C ASP A 144 16.72 -1.32 -7.70
N THR A 145 17.53 -1.25 -6.63
CA THR A 145 18.78 -2.01 -6.50
C THR A 145 18.53 -3.51 -6.48
N LEU A 146 17.60 -4.00 -5.65
CA LEU A 146 17.26 -5.43 -5.56
C LEU A 146 16.76 -6.00 -6.88
N TYR A 147 15.86 -5.30 -7.57
CA TYR A 147 15.38 -5.75 -8.88
C TYR A 147 16.48 -5.74 -9.93
N SER A 148 17.38 -4.73 -9.91
CA SER A 148 18.51 -4.68 -10.85
C SER A 148 19.42 -5.89 -10.67
N ARG A 149 19.74 -6.24 -9.41
CA ARG A 149 20.55 -7.43 -9.09
C ARG A 149 19.89 -8.73 -9.53
N TYR A 150 18.59 -8.87 -9.31
CA TYR A 150 17.83 -10.04 -9.77
C TYR A 150 17.82 -10.14 -11.30
N ASN A 151 17.55 -9.03 -12.00
CA ASN A 151 17.55 -8.99 -13.47
C ASN A 151 18.93 -9.29 -14.06
N ASN A 152 20.00 -8.92 -13.36
CA ASN A 152 21.38 -9.25 -13.72
C ASN A 152 21.79 -10.69 -13.35
N SER A 153 20.87 -11.49 -12.79
CA SER A 153 21.15 -12.85 -12.28
C SER A 153 22.21 -12.89 -11.18
N GLU A 154 22.38 -11.80 -10.43
CA GLU A 154 23.31 -11.73 -9.28
C GLU A 154 22.71 -12.31 -7.99
N ILE A 155 21.38 -12.36 -7.90
CA ILE A 155 20.63 -12.93 -6.79
C ILE A 155 19.51 -13.81 -7.35
N ASP A 156 19.15 -14.87 -6.63
CA ASP A 156 18.05 -15.74 -7.01
C ASP A 156 16.69 -15.17 -6.55
N LEU A 157 15.60 -15.84 -6.94
CA LEU A 157 14.23 -15.42 -6.61
C LEU A 157 13.98 -15.42 -5.09
N MET A 158 14.65 -16.29 -4.34
CA MET A 158 14.47 -16.43 -2.90
C MET A 158 15.23 -15.36 -2.13
N GLU A 159 16.45 -15.05 -2.56
CA GLU A 159 17.23 -13.92 -2.06
C GLU A 159 16.54 -12.58 -2.36
N LEU A 160 15.90 -12.45 -3.53
CA LEU A 160 15.04 -11.31 -3.82
C LEU A 160 13.88 -11.24 -2.82
N PHE A 161 13.21 -12.36 -2.55
CA PHE A 161 12.10 -12.44 -1.59
C PHE A 161 12.48 -11.99 -0.19
N ASP A 162 13.60 -12.49 0.31
CA ASP A 162 14.11 -12.14 1.64
C ASP A 162 14.48 -10.65 1.69
N GLY A 163 15.11 -10.14 0.62
CA GLY A 163 15.42 -8.72 0.47
C GLY A 163 14.20 -7.79 0.36
N LEU A 164 13.03 -8.30 -0.02
CA LEU A 164 11.77 -7.57 -0.09
C LEU A 164 10.98 -7.56 1.24
N SER A 165 11.36 -8.41 2.20
CA SER A 165 10.80 -8.42 3.55
C SER A 165 11.34 -7.29 4.45
#